data_AF-A0A6M8SUL8-F1
#
_entry.id   AF-A0A6M8SUL8-F1
#
_cell.length_a   1.000
_cell.length_b   1.000
_cell.length_c   1.000
_cell.angle_alpha   90.00
_cell.angle_beta   90.00
_cell.angle_gamma   90.00
#
_symmetry.space_group_name_H-M   'P 1'
#
loop_
_entity.id
_entity.type
_entity.pdbx_description
1 polymer ?
#
loop_
_entity_poly.entity_id
_entity_poly.type
_entity_poly.pdbx_seq_one_letter_code
_entity_poly.pdbx_strand_id
1 'polypeptide(L)'
;MESTYYEKTAAGISEISTRSQQLNFKERQLLILIDGKISVAALTQLMPLADLLLRLEKLQMAGMITLSTAHPAKTSTSTAKSLQANEGILQQDT
;
A
#
# COMPACT_ATOMS: atom_id res chain seq x y z
N MET A 1 20.09 -8.18 -11.89
CA MET A 1 19.01 -7.24 -12.23
C MET A 1 18.04 -7.30 -11.10
N GLU A 2 17.89 -6.19 -10.40
CA GLU A 2 17.47 -6.17 -9.00
C GLU A 2 16.07 -6.73 -8.78
N SER A 3 15.95 -7.47 -7.67
CA SER A 3 14.67 -7.93 -7.15
C SER A 3 13.91 -6.76 -6.55
N THR A 4 13.27 -5.93 -7.40
CA THR A 4 12.36 -4.90 -6.93
C THR A 4 11.12 -5.56 -6.33
N TYR A 5 10.82 -5.26 -5.07
CA TYR A 5 9.61 -5.71 -4.38
C TYR A 5 8.69 -4.51 -4.12
N TYR A 6 7.40 -4.79 -4.01
CA TYR A 6 6.40 -3.82 -3.56
C TYR A 6 5.66 -4.40 -2.35
N GLU A 7 5.26 -3.52 -1.44
CA GLU A 7 4.47 -3.85 -0.25
C GLU A 7 3.18 -3.03 -0.22
N LYS A 8 2.11 -3.63 0.30
CA LYS A 8 0.85 -2.94 0.57
C LYS A 8 1.03 -1.93 1.71
N THR A 9 0.52 -0.72 1.51
CA THR A 9 0.35 0.24 2.60
C THR A 9 -0.90 -0.09 3.43
N ALA A 10 -1.09 0.61 4.56
CA ALA A 10 -2.34 0.54 5.32
C ALA A 10 -3.58 0.89 4.47
N ALA A 11 -3.44 1.82 3.51
CA ALA A 11 -4.51 2.16 2.57
C ALA A 11 -4.83 0.99 1.62
N GLY A 12 -3.81 0.29 1.10
CA GLY A 12 -4.01 -0.90 0.27
C GLY A 12 -4.68 -2.06 1.01
N ILE A 13 -4.31 -2.30 2.28
CA ILE A 13 -4.96 -3.31 3.14
C ILE A 13 -6.43 -2.94 3.40
N SER A 14 -6.69 -1.65 3.65
CA SER A 14 -8.05 -1.13 3.85
C SER A 14 -8.89 -1.26 2.59
N GLU A 15 -8.35 -0.98 1.40
CA GLU A 15 -9.09 -1.11 0.13
C GLU A 15 -9.47 -2.56 -0.19
N ILE A 16 -8.61 -3.54 0.08
CA ILE A 16 -8.96 -4.97 -0.08
C ILE A 16 -10.15 -5.33 0.82
N SER A 17 -10.15 -4.83 2.06
CA SER A 17 -11.14 -5.15 3.09
C SER A 17 -12.48 -4.45 2.84
N THR A 18 -12.44 -3.15 2.55
CA THR A 18 -13.61 -2.28 2.40
C THR A 18 -14.21 -2.31 0.99
N ARG A 19 -13.41 -2.70 -0.02
CA ARG A 19 -13.79 -2.72 -1.44
C ARG A 19 -14.38 -1.38 -1.92
N SER A 20 -13.74 -0.25 -1.63
CA SER A 20 -14.33 1.11 -1.73
C SER A 20 -14.62 1.64 -3.16
N GLN A 21 -14.62 0.74 -4.16
CA GLN A 21 -14.77 1.02 -5.60
C GLN A 21 -13.66 1.88 -6.23
N GLN A 22 -12.62 2.26 -5.48
CA GLN A 22 -11.47 3.00 -6.02
C GLN A 22 -10.57 2.16 -6.94
N LEU A 23 -10.61 0.83 -6.86
CA LEU A 23 -9.89 -0.09 -7.74
C LEU A 23 -10.81 -0.99 -8.56
N ASN A 24 -10.46 -1.15 -9.84
CA ASN A 24 -11.07 -2.19 -10.67
C ASN A 24 -10.59 -3.59 -10.27
N PHE A 25 -11.33 -4.61 -10.67
CA PHE A 25 -11.08 -6.02 -10.31
C PHE A 25 -9.61 -6.46 -10.51
N LYS A 26 -9.01 -6.13 -11.67
CA LYS A 26 -7.61 -6.45 -11.99
C LYS A 26 -6.59 -5.70 -11.13
N GLU A 27 -6.88 -4.45 -10.77
CA GLU A 27 -6.00 -3.64 -9.91
C GLU A 27 -6.04 -4.16 -8.47
N ARG A 28 -7.23 -4.54 -7.98
CA ARG A 28 -7.39 -5.22 -6.68
C ARG A 28 -6.73 -6.61 -6.66
N GLN A 29 -6.81 -7.37 -7.75
CA GLN A 29 -6.12 -8.66 -7.87
C GLN A 29 -4.60 -8.50 -7.81
N LEU A 30 -4.03 -7.50 -8.50
CA LEU A 30 -2.61 -7.18 -8.39
C LEU A 30 -2.23 -6.74 -6.97
N LEU A 31 -3.03 -5.87 -6.34
CA LEU A 31 -2.81 -5.43 -4.96
C LEU A 31 -2.81 -6.59 -3.96
N ILE A 32 -3.66 -7.61 -4.16
CA ILE A 32 -3.66 -8.84 -3.37
C ILE A 32 -2.33 -9.60 -3.52
N LEU A 33 -1.82 -9.74 -4.75
CA LEU A 33 -0.54 -10.43 -5.06
C LEU A 33 0.70 -9.69 -4.55
N ILE A 34 0.65 -8.35 -4.46
CA ILE A 34 1.74 -7.53 -3.93
C ILE A 34 1.80 -7.68 -2.41
N ASP A 35 2.74 -8.46 -1.89
CA ASP A 35 2.77 -8.82 -0.46
C ASP A 35 4.20 -8.76 0.13
N GLY A 36 5.11 -8.00 -0.49
CA GLY A 36 6.55 -7.95 -0.17
C GLY A 36 7.35 -9.20 -0.57
N LYS A 37 6.66 -10.28 -0.95
CA LYS A 37 7.26 -11.61 -1.22
C LYS A 37 7.53 -11.88 -2.70
N ILE A 38 6.82 -11.20 -3.60
CA ILE A 38 6.90 -11.43 -5.06
C ILE A 38 7.59 -10.22 -5.70
N SER A 39 8.63 -10.46 -6.49
CA SER A 39 9.35 -9.42 -7.20
C SER A 39 8.63 -9.02 -8.49
N VAL A 40 8.91 -7.82 -9.02
CA VAL A 40 8.39 -7.36 -10.32
C VAL A 40 8.70 -8.37 -11.43
N ALA A 41 9.92 -8.94 -11.44
CA ALA A 41 10.35 -9.94 -12.42
C ALA A 41 9.59 -11.29 -12.34
N ALA A 42 8.96 -11.59 -11.20
CA ALA A 42 8.06 -12.73 -11.07
C ALA A 42 6.61 -12.35 -11.48
N LEU A 43 6.17 -11.12 -11.17
CA LEU A 43 4.86 -10.62 -11.63
C LEU A 43 4.76 -10.53 -13.16
N THR A 44 5.87 -10.24 -13.87
CA THR A 44 5.91 -10.25 -15.34
C THR A 44 5.73 -11.63 -15.97
N GLN A 45 5.85 -12.73 -15.20
CA GLN A 45 5.52 -14.08 -15.69
C GLN A 45 4.01 -14.33 -15.67
N LEU A 46 3.25 -13.56 -14.88
CA LEU A 46 1.80 -13.69 -14.72
C LEU A 46 1.02 -12.71 -15.60
N MET A 47 1.62 -11.59 -15.99
CA MET A 47 0.98 -10.59 -16.85
C MET A 47 2.00 -9.77 -17.67
N PRO A 48 1.59 -9.18 -18.82
CA PRO A 48 2.48 -8.38 -19.65
C PRO A 48 3.10 -7.19 -18.89
N LEU A 49 4.41 -6.97 -19.06
CA LEU A 49 5.17 -5.93 -18.37
C LEU A 49 4.54 -4.53 -18.50
N ALA A 50 4.04 -4.16 -19.68
CA ALA A 50 3.41 -2.85 -19.89
C ALA A 50 2.13 -2.65 -19.06
N ASP A 51 1.28 -3.69 -18.94
CA ASP A 51 0.05 -3.64 -18.13
C ASP A 51 0.37 -3.72 -16.63
N LEU A 52 1.44 -4.44 -16.25
CA LEU A 52 1.96 -4.46 -14.88
C LEU A 52 2.44 -3.07 -14.43
N LEU A 53 3.32 -2.42 -15.20
CA LEU A 53 3.88 -1.11 -14.86
C LEU A 53 2.78 -0.05 -14.73
N LEU A 54 1.84 0.00 -15.68
CA LEU A 54 0.69 0.92 -15.63
C LEU A 54 -0.17 0.75 -14.35
N ARG A 55 -0.33 -0.49 -13.88
CA ARG A 55 -1.07 -0.76 -12.63
C ARG A 55 -0.27 -0.45 -11.39
N LEU A 56 1.03 -0.75 -11.38
CA LEU A 56 1.93 -0.39 -10.28
C LEU A 56 1.97 1.12 -10.07
N GLU A 57 2.12 1.90 -11.15
CA GLU A 57 2.07 3.36 -11.13
C GLU A 57 0.76 3.86 -10.51
N LYS A 58 -0.40 3.38 -10.99
CA LYS A 58 -1.71 3.73 -10.43
C LYS A 58 -1.86 3.40 -8.94
N LEU A 59 -1.46 2.19 -8.53
CA LEU A 59 -1.53 1.76 -7.13
C LEU A 59 -0.59 2.58 -6.23
N GLN A 60 0.55 3.02 -6.76
CA GLN A 60 1.51 3.88 -6.06
C GLN A 60 1.01 5.32 -5.97
N MET A 61 0.43 5.88 -7.05
CA MET A 61 -0.24 7.19 -7.05
C MET A 61 -1.45 7.23 -6.10
N ALA A 62 -2.19 6.12 -5.99
CA ALA A 62 -3.27 5.96 -5.02
C ALA A 62 -2.77 5.75 -3.57
N GLY A 63 -1.46 5.70 -3.34
CA GLY A 63 -0.86 5.47 -2.02
C GLY A 63 -1.11 4.07 -1.44
N MET A 64 -1.53 3.10 -2.26
CA MET A 64 -1.94 1.75 -1.84
C MET A 64 -0.76 0.76 -1.80
N ILE A 65 0.31 1.04 -2.54
CA ILE A 65 1.58 0.29 -2.47
C ILE A 65 2.76 1.24 -2.30
N THR A 66 3.85 0.71 -1.74
CA THR A 66 5.16 1.38 -1.69
C THR A 66 6.25 0.43 -2.20
N LEU A 67 7.34 1.01 -2.69
CA LEU A 67 8.50 0.24 -3.16
C LEU A 67 9.29 -0.25 -1.94
N SER A 68 9.45 -1.56 -1.81
CA SER A 68 10.22 -2.18 -0.74
C SER A 68 11.61 -2.53 -1.27
N THR A 69 12.61 -1.80 -0.77
CA THR A 69 14.04 -2.09 -0.99
C THR A 69 14.57 -3.14 -0.01
N ALA A 70 13.73 -3.59 0.95
CA ALA A 70 14.14 -4.51 2.00
C ALA A 70 14.03 -5.96 1.55
N HIS A 71 15.13 -6.70 1.69
CA HIS A 71 15.11 -8.16 1.78
C HIS A 71 14.12 -8.58 2.89
N PRO A 72 13.36 -9.70 2.77
CA PRO A 72 12.24 -10.03 3.67
C PRO A 72 12.65 -10.26 5.14
N ALA A 73 12.78 -9.15 5.88
CA ALA A 73 13.15 -9.10 7.28
C ALA A 73 12.38 -7.98 8.01
N LYS A 74 11.05 -8.19 8.10
CA LYS A 74 10.15 -7.66 9.15
C LYS A 74 10.31 -6.18 9.55
N THR A 75 9.38 -5.31 9.15
CA THR A 75 8.64 -4.47 10.12
C THR A 75 7.38 -3.87 9.49
N SER A 76 6.21 -4.36 9.91
CA SER A 76 4.93 -3.70 9.69
C SER A 76 4.78 -2.51 10.66
N THR A 77 5.49 -1.41 10.41
CA THR A 77 5.33 -0.20 11.23
C THR A 77 4.17 0.63 10.71
N SER A 78 2.97 0.25 11.15
CA SER A 78 1.76 1.07 11.01
C SER A 78 1.91 2.32 11.87
N THR A 79 2.39 3.42 11.29
CA THR A 79 2.33 4.75 11.92
C THR A 79 0.91 5.33 11.76
N ALA A 80 -0.07 4.61 12.31
CA ALA A 80 -1.40 5.14 12.58
C ALA A 80 -1.30 6.07 13.81
N LYS A 81 -0.91 7.34 13.59
CA LYS A 81 -0.95 8.38 14.63
C LYS A 81 -1.73 9.61 14.19
N SER A 82 -3.01 9.37 13.90
CA SER A 82 -4.06 10.40 13.83
C SER A 82 -5.11 10.15 14.92
N LEU A 83 -4.72 10.42 16.17
CA LEU A 83 -5.57 10.71 17.33
C LEU A 83 -4.74 11.65 18.24
N GLN A 84 -5.25 12.75 18.78
CA GLN A 84 -6.56 13.38 18.59
C GLN A 84 -6.44 14.88 18.92
N ALA A 85 -7.26 15.73 18.31
CA ALA A 85 -7.41 17.12 18.73
C ALA A 85 -8.21 17.19 20.04
N ASN A 86 -7.78 18.05 20.96
CA ASN A 86 -8.59 18.51 22.08
C ASN A 86 -8.51 20.04 22.16
N GLU A 87 -9.61 20.67 21.72
CA GLU A 87 -9.84 22.11 21.80
C GLU A 87 -9.98 22.57 23.26
N GLY A 88 -9.78 23.86 23.50
CA GLY A 88 -9.55 24.39 24.86
C GLY A 88 -10.79 24.58 25.73
N ILE A 89 -10.54 24.58 27.04
CA ILE A 89 -11.38 25.14 28.12
C ILE A 89 -10.36 25.89 29.00
N LEU A 90 -10.29 27.23 28.95
CA LEU A 90 -11.06 28.23 29.71
C LEU A 90 -10.64 28.34 31.20
N GLN A 91 -10.70 29.56 31.72
CA GLN A 91 -10.05 30.07 32.95
C GLN A 91 -10.70 29.61 34.28
N GLN A 92 -10.11 30.09 35.39
CA GLN A 92 -10.53 29.95 36.81
C GLN A 92 -10.20 28.57 37.40
N ASP A 93 -9.95 28.36 38.69
CA ASP A 93 -10.06 29.22 39.88
C ASP A 93 -8.80 28.97 40.76
N THR A 94 -8.23 29.94 41.49
CA THR A 94 -8.66 31.32 41.75
C THR A 94 -7.50 32.30 41.54
#